data_AF-A0A3D1Q8Q4-F1
#
_entry.id   AF-A0A3D1Q8Q4-F1
#
_cell.length_a   1.000
_cell.length_b   1.000
_cell.length_c   1.000
_cell.angle_alpha   90.00
_cell.angle_beta   90.00
_cell.angle_gamma   90.00
#
_symmetry.space_group_name_H-M   'P 1'
#
loop_
_entity.id
_entity.type
_entity.pdbx_description
1 polymer ?
#
loop_
_entity_poly.entity_id
_entity_poly.type
_entity_poly.pdbx_seq_one_letter_code
_entity_poly.pdbx_strand_id
1 'polypeptide(L)'
;MKKMENRHSIAIRLFHWSNMISITLLILTGFYIHAPNSFRWLFSNMDTPRMLHFAMAYVLLFGVIGRVYYAIVAKDAHNIVFRPIKDTLNFPSMIKYYLFMADSHPYYGKYNPGQKMMYTGWLFMALVQIITGFVLYAPNAFPALAGW
;
A
#
# COMPACT_ATOMS: atom_id res chain seq x y z
N MET A 1 14.65 30.78 12.15
CA MET A 1 14.63 29.32 11.91
C MET A 1 13.19 28.86 11.76
N LYS A 2 12.83 28.16 10.69
CA LYS A 2 11.47 27.63 10.51
C LYS A 2 11.27 26.45 11.49
N LYS A 3 10.28 26.54 12.37
CA LYS A 3 9.97 25.47 13.32
C LYS A 3 9.47 24.24 12.56
N MET A 4 10.05 23.08 12.84
CA MET A 4 9.64 21.81 12.23
C MET A 4 8.24 21.45 12.74
N GLU A 5 7.29 21.25 11.82
CA GLU A 5 5.94 20.80 12.13
C GLU A 5 5.86 19.28 12.04
N ASN A 6 5.24 18.62 13.02
CA ASN A 6 5.04 17.18 12.98
C ASN A 6 3.89 16.83 12.03
N ARG A 7 4.23 16.48 10.78
CA ARG A 7 3.23 16.03 9.79
C ARG A 7 2.71 14.60 10.01
N HIS A 8 3.55 13.73 10.57
CA HIS A 8 3.25 12.29 10.73
C HIS A 8 3.62 11.81 12.14
N SER A 9 2.60 11.34 12.86
CA SER A 9 2.79 10.76 14.19
C SER A 9 3.70 9.52 14.13
N ILE A 10 4.31 9.17 15.26
CA ILE A 10 5.17 7.99 15.34
C ILE A 10 4.41 6.71 15.00
N ALA A 11 3.14 6.62 15.40
CA ALA A 11 2.26 5.51 15.05
C ALA A 11 2.13 5.33 13.53
N ILE A 12 1.86 6.41 12.79
CA ILE A 12 1.75 6.35 11.32
C ILE A 12 3.06 5.87 10.70
N ARG A 13 4.21 6.33 11.22
CA ARG A 13 5.53 5.92 10.72
C ARG A 13 5.81 4.44 10.99
N LEU A 14 5.44 3.92 12.15
CA LEU A 14 5.57 2.49 12.46
C LEU A 14 4.74 1.65 11.49
N PHE A 15 3.44 1.96 11.33
CA PHE A 15 2.60 1.26 10.34
C PHE A 15 3.17 1.35 8.92
N HIS A 16 3.70 2.51 8.53
CA HIS A 16 4.30 2.68 7.21
C HIS A 16 5.52 1.79 7.00
N TRP A 17 6.47 1.77 7.92
CA TRP A 17 7.68 0.94 7.80
C TRP A 17 7.36 -0.55 7.90
N SER A 18 6.44 -0.96 8.77
CA SER A 18 5.96 -2.35 8.84
C SER A 18 5.33 -2.79 7.51
N ASN A 19 4.46 -1.96 6.92
CA ASN A 19 3.85 -2.26 5.62
C ASN A 19 4.89 -2.29 4.51
N MET A 20 5.87 -1.37 4.50
CA MET A 20 6.94 -1.36 3.51
C MET A 20 7.73 -2.66 3.53
N ILE A 21 8.20 -3.09 4.71
CA ILE A 21 8.96 -4.34 4.87
C ILE A 21 8.12 -5.53 4.41
N SER A 22 6.85 -5.58 4.83
CA SER A 22 5.93 -6.66 4.46
C SER A 22 5.73 -6.74 2.95
N ILE A 23 5.45 -5.62 2.28
CA ILE A 23 5.25 -5.55 0.84
C ILE A 23 6.52 -5.98 0.09
N THR A 24 7.69 -5.48 0.50
CA THR A 24 8.96 -5.87 -0.13
C THR A 24 9.18 -7.38 -0.05
N LEU A 25 8.97 -7.99 1.12
CA LEU A 25 9.13 -9.43 1.29
C LEU A 25 8.05 -10.22 0.54
N LEU A 26 6.79 -9.76 0.52
CA LEU A 26 5.72 -10.37 -0.27
C LEU A 26 6.03 -10.37 -1.76
N ILE A 27 6.60 -9.29 -2.29
CA ILE A 27 7.02 -9.20 -3.69
C ILE A 27 8.15 -10.20 -3.96
N LEU A 28 9.22 -10.20 -3.17
CA LEU A 28 10.37 -11.08 -3.38
C LEU A 28 9.99 -12.56 -3.29
N THR A 29 9.21 -12.92 -2.27
CA THR A 29 8.75 -14.29 -2.06
C THR A 29 7.69 -14.70 -3.10
N GLY A 30 6.78 -13.79 -3.47
CA GLY A 30 5.74 -14.04 -4.46
C GLY A 30 6.32 -14.31 -5.85
N PHE A 31 7.32 -13.53 -6.28
CA PHE A 31 8.03 -13.80 -7.53
C PHE A 31 8.75 -15.15 -7.51
N TYR A 32 9.37 -15.53 -6.40
CA TYR A 32 9.99 -16.85 -6.28
C TYR A 32 8.98 -18.00 -6.29
N ILE A 33 7.82 -17.84 -5.64
CA ILE A 33 6.73 -18.83 -5.65
C ILE A 33 6.18 -19.01 -7.07
N HIS A 34 6.01 -17.91 -7.81
CA HIS A 34 5.54 -17.94 -9.19
C HIS A 34 6.55 -18.58 -10.15
N ALA A 35 7.84 -18.24 -10.01
CA ALA A 35 8.92 -18.75 -10.85
C ALA A 35 10.01 -19.39 -9.97
N PRO A 36 9.86 -20.67 -9.59
CA PRO A 36 10.83 -21.35 -8.74
C PRO A 36 12.23 -21.33 -9.35
N ASN A 37 13.26 -21.20 -8.51
CA ASN A 37 14.68 -21.11 -8.88
C ASN A 37 15.16 -19.81 -9.55
N SER A 38 14.28 -18.83 -9.80
CA SER A 38 14.65 -17.52 -10.37
C SER A 38 15.70 -16.74 -9.53
N PHE A 39 15.62 -16.83 -8.20
CA PHE A 39 16.57 -16.22 -7.26
C PHE A 39 17.10 -17.23 -6.23
N ARG A 40 17.72 -18.34 -6.68
CA ARG A 40 18.31 -19.36 -5.78
C ARG A 40 19.34 -18.83 -4.79
N TRP A 41 19.99 -17.72 -5.12
CA TRP A 41 20.93 -17.04 -4.22
C TRP A 41 20.25 -16.38 -3.01
N LEU A 42 18.95 -16.11 -3.11
CA LEU A 42 18.14 -15.54 -2.03
C LEU A 42 17.36 -16.62 -1.26
N PHE A 43 16.80 -17.61 -1.97
CA PHE A 43 16.05 -18.72 -1.36
C PHE A 43 16.54 -20.08 -1.89
N SER A 44 17.00 -20.93 -0.98
CA SER A 44 17.55 -22.26 -1.29
C SER A 44 16.48 -23.30 -1.63
N ASN A 45 15.27 -23.13 -1.11
CA ASN A 45 14.11 -24.02 -1.30
C ASN A 45 12.79 -23.23 -1.31
N MET A 46 11.68 -23.93 -1.55
CA MET A 46 10.33 -23.35 -1.61
C MET A 46 9.70 -23.12 -0.22
N ASP A 47 10.18 -23.80 0.81
CA ASP A 47 9.57 -23.75 2.14
C ASP A 47 9.74 -22.38 2.81
N THR A 48 10.96 -21.85 2.74
CA THR A 48 11.30 -20.54 3.32
C THR A 48 10.48 -19.38 2.71
N PRO A 49 10.45 -19.19 1.37
CA PRO A 49 9.68 -18.11 0.77
C PRO A 49 8.18 -18.28 1.00
N ARG A 50 7.62 -19.50 0.99
CA ARG A 50 6.20 -19.72 1.32
C ARG A 50 5.87 -19.32 2.76
N MET A 51 6.67 -19.78 3.72
CA MET A 51 6.50 -19.43 5.13
C MET A 51 6.54 -17.90 5.33
N LEU A 52 7.56 -17.25 4.77
CA LEU A 52 7.70 -15.79 4.85
C LEU A 52 6.56 -15.07 4.15
N HIS A 53 6.12 -15.54 2.97
CA HIS A 53 5.01 -14.94 2.24
C HIS A 53 3.73 -14.93 3.08
N PHE A 54 3.36 -16.07 3.66
CA PHE A 54 2.17 -16.15 4.51
C PHE A 54 2.31 -15.33 5.79
N ALA A 55 3.47 -15.36 6.46
CA ALA A 55 3.70 -14.55 7.65
C ALA A 55 3.56 -13.04 7.34
N MET A 56 4.19 -12.57 6.26
CA MET A 56 4.13 -11.16 5.85
C MET A 56 2.74 -10.75 5.33
N ALA A 57 1.96 -11.70 4.77
CA ALA A 57 0.57 -11.44 4.39
C ALA A 57 -0.29 -11.06 5.61
N TYR A 58 -0.12 -11.76 6.75
CA TYR A 58 -0.80 -11.39 7.99
C TYR A 58 -0.30 -10.04 8.54
N VAL A 59 1.01 -9.77 8.51
CA VAL A 59 1.53 -8.46 8.94
C VAL A 59 0.94 -7.33 8.09
N LEU A 60 0.88 -7.49 6.77
CA LEU A 60 0.25 -6.52 5.87
C LEU A 60 -1.25 -6.37 6.15
N LEU A 61 -1.97 -7.48 6.37
CA LEU A 61 -3.39 -7.46 6.73
C LEU A 61 -3.66 -6.61 7.97
N PHE A 62 -2.96 -6.90 9.08
CA PHE A 62 -3.12 -6.13 10.32
C PHE A 62 -2.66 -4.68 10.15
N GLY A 63 -1.61 -4.44 9.36
CA GLY A 63 -1.14 -3.10 9.04
C GLY A 63 -2.15 -2.28 8.23
N VAL A 64 -2.85 -2.88 7.26
CA VAL A 64 -3.93 -2.26 6.49
C VAL A 64 -5.12 -1.96 7.39
N ILE A 65 -5.59 -2.94 8.18
CA ILE A 65 -6.70 -2.76 9.13
C ILE A 65 -6.39 -1.63 10.11
N GLY A 66 -5.21 -1.67 10.74
CA GLY A 66 -4.76 -0.65 11.69
C GLY A 66 -4.66 0.73 11.04
N ARG A 67 -4.19 0.82 9.79
CA ARG A 67 -4.08 2.09 9.07
C ARG A 67 -5.43 2.69 8.72
N VAL A 68 -6.40 1.86 8.30
CA VAL A 68 -7.78 2.27 8.02
C VAL A 68 -8.46 2.73 9.30
N TYR A 69 -8.35 1.94 10.38
CA TYR A 69 -8.88 2.30 11.70
C TYR A 69 -8.33 3.66 12.17
N TYR A 70 -7.01 3.85 12.12
CA TYR A 70 -6.38 5.11 12.51
C TYR A 70 -6.86 6.28 11.65
N ALA A 71 -7.04 6.09 10.34
CA ALA A 71 -7.54 7.15 9.44
C ALA A 71 -8.95 7.63 9.83
N ILE A 72 -9.80 6.72 10.29
CA ILE A 72 -11.17 7.01 10.73
C ILE A 72 -11.15 7.72 12.08
N VAL A 73 -10.46 7.15 13.08
CA VAL A 73 -10.42 7.71 14.45
C VAL A 73 -9.75 9.08 14.48
N ALA A 74 -8.64 9.25 13.74
CA ALA A 74 -7.96 10.54 13.63
C ALA A 74 -8.69 11.53 12.69
N LYS A 75 -9.83 11.14 12.11
CA LYS A 75 -10.60 11.91 11.10
C LYS A 75 -9.74 12.36 9.91
N ASP A 76 -8.65 11.65 9.61
CA ASP A 76 -7.68 11.99 8.56
C ASP A 76 -8.05 11.37 7.20
N ALA A 77 -9.08 10.53 7.14
CA ALA A 77 -9.52 9.86 5.91
C ALA A 77 -9.80 10.86 4.77
N HIS A 78 -10.42 12.00 5.05
CA HIS A 78 -10.74 13.02 4.04
C HIS A 78 -9.50 13.65 3.38
N ASN A 79 -8.34 13.60 4.03
CA ASN A 79 -7.08 14.08 3.46
C ASN A 79 -6.45 13.08 2.51
N ILE A 80 -6.75 11.79 2.69
CA ILE A 80 -6.07 10.67 2.03
C ILE A 80 -6.88 10.13 0.84
N VAL A 81 -8.21 10.07 1.00
CA VAL A 81 -9.11 9.50 -0.02
C VAL A 81 -9.18 10.40 -1.24
N PHE A 82 -8.99 9.79 -2.41
CA PHE A 82 -9.10 10.45 -3.71
C PHE A 82 -10.56 10.76 -4.04
N ARG A 83 -10.83 11.99 -4.44
CA ARG A 83 -12.14 12.50 -4.85
C ARG A 83 -12.14 12.65 -6.38
N PRO A 84 -12.77 11.74 -7.15
CA PRO A 84 -12.61 11.66 -8.60
C PRO A 84 -12.90 12.96 -9.35
N ILE A 85 -13.83 13.78 -8.87
CA ILE A 85 -14.14 15.06 -9.51
C ILE A 85 -13.13 16.14 -9.08
N LYS A 86 -13.03 16.41 -7.78
CA LYS A 86 -12.26 17.54 -7.26
C LYS A 86 -10.76 17.39 -7.40
N ASP A 87 -10.23 16.19 -7.14
CA ASP A 87 -8.79 15.97 -7.24
C ASP A 87 -8.36 15.87 -8.70
N THR A 88 -9.21 15.36 -9.61
CA THR A 88 -8.86 15.27 -11.03
C THR A 88 -8.68 16.63 -11.69
N LEU A 89 -9.52 17.61 -11.32
CA LEU A 89 -9.40 18.99 -11.79
C LEU A 89 -8.07 19.67 -11.37
N ASN A 90 -7.39 19.14 -10.36
CA ASN A 90 -6.13 19.66 -9.85
C ASN A 90 -4.89 18.97 -10.48
N PHE A 91 -5.06 17.92 -11.31
CA PHE A 91 -3.92 17.29 -11.99
C PHE A 91 -3.18 18.24 -12.94
N PRO A 92 -3.83 19.06 -13.77
CA PRO A 92 -3.11 19.94 -14.69
C PRO A 92 -2.15 20.89 -13.98
N SER A 93 -2.56 21.50 -12.85
CA SER A 93 -1.68 22.37 -12.06
C SER A 93 -0.54 21.60 -11.41
N MET A 94 -0.78 20.35 -11.00
CA MET A 94 0.26 19.48 -10.40
C MET A 94 1.29 19.07 -11.45
N ILE A 95 0.83 18.68 -12.64
CA ILE A 95 1.67 18.29 -13.78
C ILE A 95 2.52 19.48 -14.22
N LYS A 96 1.93 20.67 -14.37
CA LYS A 96 2.69 21.89 -14.70
C LYS A 96 3.80 22.16 -13.69
N TYR A 97 3.49 22.02 -12.40
CA TYR A 97 4.49 22.22 -11.35
C TYR A 97 5.62 21.18 -11.42
N TYR A 98 5.32 19.89 -11.59
CA TYR A 98 6.34 18.84 -11.67
C TYR A 98 7.16 18.86 -12.96
N LEU A 99 6.61 19.42 -14.03
CA LEU A 99 7.33 19.67 -15.28
C LEU A 99 8.06 21.02 -15.28
N PHE A 100 8.14 21.70 -14.14
CA PHE A 100 8.80 23.01 -13.98
C PHE A 100 8.23 24.12 -14.88
N MET A 101 6.96 24.00 -15.28
CA MET A 101 6.22 25.01 -16.06
C MET A 101 5.44 26.00 -15.17
N ALA A 102 5.54 25.87 -13.85
CA ALA A 102 4.91 26.78 -12.90
C ALA A 102 5.92 27.22 -11.84
N ASP A 103 5.95 28.51 -11.53
CA ASP A 103 6.95 29.12 -10.65
C ASP A 103 6.78 28.74 -9.18
N SER A 104 5.58 28.30 -8.78
CA SER A 104 5.26 27.98 -7.37
C SER A 104 4.43 26.71 -7.23
N HIS A 105 4.59 26.05 -6.08
CA HIS A 105 3.85 24.83 -5.75
C HIS A 105 2.38 25.17 -5.43
N PRO A 106 1.39 24.64 -6.19
CA PRO A 106 -0.02 24.92 -5.91
C PRO A 106 -0.46 24.29 -4.59
N TYR A 107 -1.35 24.95 -3.85
CA TYR A 107 -1.80 24.45 -2.56
C TYR A 107 -2.91 23.39 -2.69
N TYR A 108 -2.65 22.16 -2.26
CA TYR A 108 -3.61 21.04 -2.31
C TYR A 108 -4.08 20.56 -0.92
N GLY A 109 -3.69 21.26 0.14
CA GLY A 109 -3.87 20.81 1.52
C GLY A 109 -2.75 19.86 1.97
N LYS A 110 -3.09 18.80 2.73
CA LYS A 110 -2.11 17.86 3.29
C LYS A 110 -1.42 16.99 2.23
N TYR A 111 -2.19 16.55 1.23
CA TYR A 111 -1.72 15.68 0.15
C TYR A 111 -2.21 16.17 -1.20
N ASN A 112 -1.36 16.06 -2.22
CA ASN A 112 -1.70 16.43 -3.59
C ASN A 112 -2.59 15.36 -4.26
N PRO A 113 -3.22 15.68 -5.42
CA PRO A 113 -4.10 14.75 -6.13
C PRO A 113 -3.46 13.40 -6.46
N GLY A 114 -2.20 13.40 -6.90
CA GLY A 114 -1.46 12.19 -7.22
C GLY A 114 -1.22 11.30 -5.99
N GLN A 115 -0.89 11.90 -4.85
CA GLN A 115 -0.72 11.18 -3.58
C GLN A 115 -2.03 10.54 -3.13
N LYS A 116 -3.15 11.28 -3.17
CA LYS A 116 -4.46 10.72 -2.82
C LYS A 116 -4.87 9.57 -3.74
N MET A 117 -4.64 9.73 -5.04
CA MET A 117 -4.89 8.69 -6.03
C MET A 117 -4.06 7.45 -5.73
N MET A 118 -2.77 7.61 -5.45
CA MET A 118 -1.87 6.52 -5.05
C MET A 118 -2.34 5.83 -3.77
N TYR A 119 -2.71 6.57 -2.71
CA TYR A 119 -3.15 5.97 -1.46
C TYR A 119 -4.47 5.19 -1.61
N THR A 120 -5.40 5.73 -2.40
CA THR A 120 -6.68 5.09 -2.67
C THR A 120 -6.51 3.84 -3.53
N GLY A 121 -5.72 3.95 -4.61
CA GLY A 121 -5.39 2.83 -5.48
C GLY A 121 -4.60 1.73 -4.77
N TRP A 122 -3.62 2.10 -3.94
CA TRP A 122 -2.86 1.15 -3.12
C TRP A 122 -3.77 0.38 -2.17
N LEU A 123 -4.70 1.06 -1.47
CA LEU A 123 -5.65 0.38 -0.59
C LEU A 123 -6.52 -0.60 -1.37
N PHE A 124 -7.03 -0.20 -2.54
CA PHE A 124 -7.80 -1.08 -3.41
C PHE A 124 -6.99 -2.31 -3.83
N MET A 125 -5.77 -2.12 -4.32
CA MET A 125 -4.89 -3.22 -4.73
C MET A 125 -4.54 -4.16 -3.56
N ALA A 126 -4.28 -3.60 -2.38
CA ALA A 126 -4.03 -4.38 -1.17
C ALA A 126 -5.24 -5.25 -0.80
N LEU A 127 -6.46 -4.70 -0.87
CA LEU A 127 -7.68 -5.48 -0.61
C LEU A 127 -7.84 -6.62 -1.61
N VAL A 128 -7.62 -6.38 -2.92
CA VAL A 128 -7.65 -7.43 -3.94
C VAL A 128 -6.64 -8.52 -3.62
N GLN A 129 -5.39 -8.17 -3.33
CA GLN A 129 -4.32 -9.13 -3.00
C GLN A 129 -4.61 -9.92 -1.72
N ILE A 130 -5.18 -9.28 -0.70
CA ILE A 130 -5.59 -9.95 0.53
C ILE A 130 -6.67 -10.99 0.22
N ILE A 131 -7.72 -10.61 -0.51
CA ILE A 131 -8.84 -11.50 -0.83
C ILE A 131 -8.36 -12.68 -1.66
N THR A 132 -7.65 -12.43 -2.76
CA THR A 132 -7.15 -13.51 -3.63
C THR A 132 -6.11 -14.38 -2.91
N GLY A 133 -5.26 -13.78 -2.07
CA GLY A 133 -4.30 -14.50 -1.24
C GLY A 133 -4.96 -15.47 -0.27
N PHE A 134 -6.05 -15.08 0.41
CA PHE A 134 -6.79 -15.96 1.30
C PHE A 134 -7.52 -17.10 0.58
N VAL A 135 -8.07 -16.83 -0.61
CA VAL A 135 -8.66 -17.87 -1.47
C VAL A 135 -7.61 -18.93 -1.81
N LEU A 136 -6.39 -18.52 -2.14
CA LEU A 136 -5.28 -19.45 -2.44
C LEU A 136 -4.71 -20.14 -1.19
N TYR A 137 -4.70 -19.46 -0.04
CA TYR A 137 -4.18 -19.99 1.22
C TYR A 137 -5.09 -21.08 1.81
N ALA A 138 -6.41 -20.92 1.70
CA ALA A 138 -7.41 -21.83 2.26
C ALA A 138 -8.54 -22.12 1.25
N PRO A 139 -8.26 -22.83 0.15
CA PRO A 139 -9.22 -23.03 -0.94
C PRO A 139 -10.51 -23.74 -0.49
N ASN A 140 -10.41 -24.69 0.44
CA ASN A 140 -11.57 -25.41 0.99
C ASN A 140 -12.52 -24.52 1.80
N ALA A 141 -12.05 -23.38 2.31
CA ALA A 141 -12.90 -22.39 2.98
C ALA A 141 -13.65 -21.50 1.98
N PHE A 142 -13.19 -21.43 0.73
CA PHE A 142 -13.75 -20.57 -0.33
C PHE A 142 -13.98 -21.34 -1.65
N PRO A 143 -14.67 -22.51 -1.64
CA PRO A 143 -14.74 -23.40 -2.81
C PRO A 143 -15.35 -22.71 -4.04
N ALA A 144 -16.41 -21.90 -3.85
CA ALA A 144 -17.06 -21.16 -4.93
C ALA A 144 -16.16 -20.12 -5.63
N LEU A 145 -15.10 -19.64 -4.96
CA LEU A 145 -14.14 -18.68 -5.53
C LEU A 145 -12.83 -19.36 -5.97
N ALA A 146 -12.52 -20.52 -5.40
CA ALA A 146 -11.29 -21.26 -5.69
C ALA A 146 -11.32 -21.96 -7.06
N GLY A 147 -12.52 -22.19 -7.62
CA GLY A 147 -12.69 -22.77 -8.95
C GLY A 147 -12.59 -24.29 -9.01
N TRP A 148 -12.83 -24.97 -7.88
CA TRP A 148 -12.82 -26.43 -7.74
C TRP A 148 -14.14 -26.90 -7.12
#